data_AF-A0AAV9GVA4-F1
#
_entry.id   AF-A0AAV9GVA4-F1
#
_cell.length_a   1.000
_cell.length_b   1.000
_cell.length_c   1.000
_cell.angle_alpha   90.00
_cell.angle_beta   90.00
_cell.angle_gamma   90.00
#
_symmetry.space_group_name_H-M   'P 1'
#
loop_
_entity.id
_entity.type
_entity.pdbx_description
1 polymer ?
#
loop_
_entity_poly.entity_id
_entity_poly.type
_entity_poly.pdbx_seq_one_letter_code
_entity_poly.pdbx_strand_id
1 'polypeptide(L)'
;MTRISSCPVEILHNILTFLPAPDLKAVCLTNSHLRAVAQPVLYTSISIELPSIKKGIPTISYLISTLLRRRDLAAHVSTLKLNGNHLGMHFSYSNPHLPQFFAYIKTLHLHYHNVWISFLQKGWADPFMALLLAQLPNLQSLHLDSDSIKELQVTGELLKVALCDNNTDLPTFPHLRTVSFRPSHTIPGKPLTYHTPPNNPTALPLFYLPSLQTLHARIDPPRKLIWPAPSPPTCTHLTTLHLEHIREGGPLGSILSATKNLRTLRWDIWYDAAARDSPELRSERVSSPIINLDRIGSNLFRVSKTLEKLTITAECEADDLGLYRGVSTRGSLKKLRGMKRLVEVEVPLVLLVGIAASPGVRMEMGLPECVERVVVTDDLEVLEEFGWTDGMVFGMVEAWMGEWRVSTPRLKGVKFWLREMSEGFGPLLRERLAEVFAREGVELEIVKENVDGGLGEW
;
A
#
# COMPACT_ATOMS: atom_id res chain seq x y z
N MET A 1 -37.93 -36.89 3.99
CA MET A 1 -37.00 -35.86 3.47
C MET A 1 -37.25 -34.57 4.23
N THR A 2 -36.31 -34.16 5.08
CA THR A 2 -36.35 -32.87 5.79
C THR A 2 -36.14 -31.74 4.80
N ARG A 3 -37.02 -30.73 4.80
CA ARG A 3 -36.91 -29.58 3.90
C ARG A 3 -35.83 -28.65 4.45
N ILE A 4 -34.91 -28.18 3.61
CA ILE A 4 -33.87 -27.21 4.03
C ILE A 4 -34.47 -25.93 4.64
N SER A 5 -35.70 -25.57 4.23
CA SER A 5 -36.48 -24.47 4.78
C SER A 5 -37.02 -24.68 6.21
N SER A 6 -36.84 -25.88 6.79
CA SER A 6 -37.18 -26.18 8.19
C SER A 6 -35.97 -26.10 9.13
N CYS A 7 -34.79 -25.78 8.59
CA CYS A 7 -33.58 -25.58 9.37
C CYS A 7 -33.60 -24.20 10.06
N PRO A 8 -33.12 -24.08 11.31
CA PRO A 8 -32.96 -22.80 11.99
C PRO A 8 -32.16 -21.79 11.16
N VAL A 9 -32.54 -20.51 11.26
CA VAL A 9 -31.96 -19.42 10.48
C VAL A 9 -30.46 -19.28 10.74
N GLU A 10 -30.02 -19.55 11.96
CA GLU A 10 -28.61 -19.49 12.38
C GLU A 10 -27.78 -20.57 11.68
N ILE A 11 -28.34 -21.77 11.51
CA ILE A 11 -27.66 -22.87 10.81
C ILE A 11 -27.60 -22.56 9.31
N LEU A 12 -28.70 -22.06 8.73
CA LEU A 12 -28.73 -21.62 7.34
C LEU A 12 -27.72 -20.49 7.11
N HIS A 13 -27.65 -19.49 7.98
CA HIS A 13 -26.69 -18.40 7.90
C HIS A 13 -25.25 -18.93 7.88
N ASN A 14 -24.89 -19.83 8.80
CA ASN A 14 -23.56 -20.44 8.85
C ASN A 14 -23.22 -21.23 7.59
N ILE A 15 -24.18 -21.96 7.01
CA ILE A 15 -23.96 -22.68 5.74
C ILE A 15 -23.72 -21.67 4.61
N LEU A 16 -24.55 -20.63 4.53
CA LEU A 16 -24.50 -19.64 3.46
C LEU A 16 -23.22 -18.80 3.48
N THR A 17 -22.62 -18.57 4.65
CA THR A 17 -21.34 -17.84 4.73
C THR A 17 -20.17 -18.53 4.03
N PHE A 18 -20.27 -19.84 3.74
CA PHE A 18 -19.25 -20.58 2.98
C PHE A 18 -19.52 -20.64 1.47
N LEU A 19 -20.67 -20.15 1.00
CA LEU A 19 -21.01 -20.18 -0.42
C LEU A 19 -20.41 -18.98 -1.17
N PRO A 20 -19.91 -19.18 -2.40
CA PRO A 20 -19.47 -18.08 -3.24
C PRO A 20 -20.66 -17.23 -3.73
N ALA A 21 -20.39 -16.00 -4.14
CA ALA A 21 -21.42 -15.05 -4.55
C ALA A 21 -22.37 -15.54 -5.68
N PRO A 22 -21.93 -16.29 -6.71
CA PRO A 22 -22.84 -16.86 -7.71
C PRO A 22 -23.87 -17.81 -7.11
N ASP A 23 -23.45 -18.65 -6.16
CA ASP A 23 -24.31 -19.63 -5.50
C ASP A 23 -25.29 -18.93 -4.55
N LEU A 24 -24.83 -17.92 -3.81
CA LEU A 24 -25.70 -17.07 -2.98
C LEU A 24 -26.78 -16.36 -3.82
N LYS A 25 -26.43 -15.88 -5.02
CA LYS A 25 -27.42 -15.33 -5.97
C LYS A 25 -28.42 -16.39 -6.40
N ALA A 26 -27.96 -17.59 -6.75
CA ALA A 26 -28.85 -18.69 -7.13
C ALA A 26 -29.82 -19.05 -5.98
N VAL A 27 -29.31 -19.18 -4.74
CA VAL A 27 -30.11 -19.42 -3.53
C VAL A 27 -31.17 -18.34 -3.35
N CYS A 28 -30.82 -17.05 -3.51
CA CYS A 28 -31.78 -15.96 -3.45
C CYS A 28 -32.91 -16.09 -4.50
N LEU A 29 -32.67 -16.73 -5.64
CA LEU A 29 -33.67 -16.92 -6.68
C LEU A 29 -34.58 -18.14 -6.42
N THR A 30 -34.18 -19.08 -5.57
CA THR A 30 -34.94 -20.33 -5.34
C THR A 30 -36.23 -20.16 -4.52
N ASN A 31 -36.17 -19.40 -3.42
CA ASN A 31 -37.27 -19.32 -2.45
C ASN A 31 -37.22 -18.00 -1.65
N SER A 32 -38.38 -17.43 -1.29
CA SER A 32 -38.47 -16.17 -0.55
C SER A 32 -37.89 -16.24 0.87
N HIS A 33 -38.03 -17.37 1.56
CA HIS A 33 -37.44 -17.58 2.88
C HIS A 33 -35.90 -17.66 2.79
N LEU A 34 -35.39 -18.45 1.86
CA LEU A 34 -33.94 -18.55 1.62
C LEU A 34 -33.36 -17.21 1.15
N ARG A 35 -34.09 -16.43 0.35
CA ARG A 35 -33.72 -15.07 -0.03
C ARG A 35 -33.55 -14.16 1.18
N ALA A 36 -34.49 -14.21 2.14
CA ALA A 36 -34.42 -13.35 3.33
C ALA A 36 -33.15 -13.61 4.17
N VAL A 37 -32.65 -14.85 4.18
CA VAL A 37 -31.42 -15.23 4.91
C VAL A 37 -30.16 -15.04 4.07
N ALA A 38 -30.19 -15.38 2.78
CA ALA A 38 -29.04 -15.32 1.89
C ALA A 38 -28.70 -13.91 1.40
N GLN A 39 -29.69 -13.02 1.29
CA GLN A 39 -29.47 -11.68 0.76
C GLN A 39 -28.56 -10.82 1.66
N PRO A 40 -28.70 -10.77 3.00
CA PRO A 40 -27.72 -10.11 3.87
C PRO A 40 -26.29 -10.64 3.70
N VAL A 41 -26.13 -11.98 3.62
CA VAL A 41 -24.84 -12.64 3.42
C VAL A 41 -24.23 -12.25 2.07
N LEU A 42 -25.04 -12.23 1.00
CA LEU A 42 -24.60 -11.82 -0.34
C LEU A 42 -24.06 -10.38 -0.37
N TYR A 43 -24.64 -9.48 0.42
CA TYR A 43 -24.22 -8.07 0.48
C TYR A 43 -23.10 -7.81 1.50
N THR A 44 -22.68 -8.80 2.28
CA THR A 44 -21.64 -8.62 3.30
C THR A 44 -20.28 -8.25 2.70
N SER A 45 -19.94 -8.86 1.55
CA SER A 45 -18.70 -8.59 0.84
C SER A 45 -18.97 -8.25 -0.62
N ILE A 46 -18.71 -7.00 -1.00
CA ILE A 46 -18.88 -6.49 -2.36
C ILE A 46 -17.50 -6.38 -3.00
N SER A 47 -17.31 -7.11 -4.11
CA SER A 47 -16.14 -6.98 -4.98
C SER A 47 -16.59 -6.57 -6.36
N ILE A 48 -16.08 -5.44 -6.86
CA ILE A 48 -16.40 -4.92 -8.19
C ILE A 48 -15.10 -4.78 -8.96
N GLU A 49 -15.05 -5.46 -10.09
CA GLU A 49 -14.06 -5.20 -11.13
C GLU A 49 -14.63 -4.14 -12.06
N LEU A 50 -13.96 -3.00 -12.11
CA LEU A 50 -14.32 -1.89 -12.96
C LEU A 50 -13.70 -2.13 -14.35
N PRO A 51 -14.52 -2.34 -15.40
CA PRO A 51 -14.03 -2.76 -16.70
C PRO A 51 -13.27 -1.63 -17.41
N SER A 52 -12.18 -2.00 -18.08
CA SER A 52 -11.22 -1.05 -18.68
C SER A 52 -11.75 -0.23 -19.85
N ILE A 53 -12.71 -0.76 -20.65
CA ILE A 53 -13.41 -0.07 -21.76
C ILE A 53 -14.69 -0.87 -22.12
N LYS A 54 -15.80 -0.74 -21.37
CA LYS A 54 -17.09 -1.30 -21.83
C LYS A 54 -18.14 -0.22 -22.03
N LYS A 55 -18.75 -0.22 -23.22
CA LYS A 55 -19.97 0.54 -23.54
C LYS A 55 -21.13 -0.06 -22.73
N GLY A 56 -21.58 0.63 -21.69
CA GLY A 56 -22.74 0.23 -20.88
C GLY A 56 -22.76 0.89 -19.50
N ILE A 57 -23.95 1.01 -18.88
CA ILE A 57 -24.13 1.52 -17.51
C ILE A 57 -23.23 0.72 -16.57
N PRO A 58 -22.41 1.35 -15.70
CA PRO A 58 -21.41 0.62 -14.97
C PRO A 58 -22.14 -0.13 -13.86
N THR A 59 -21.76 -1.38 -13.62
CA THR A 59 -22.37 -2.24 -12.59
C THR A 59 -22.49 -1.53 -11.23
N ILE A 60 -21.51 -0.67 -10.93
CA ILE A 60 -21.49 0.19 -9.74
C ILE A 60 -22.70 1.13 -9.63
N SER A 61 -23.25 1.66 -10.74
CA SER A 61 -24.43 2.54 -10.69
C SER A 61 -25.70 1.81 -10.28
N TYR A 62 -25.92 0.59 -10.77
CA TYR A 62 -27.06 -0.22 -10.33
C TYR A 62 -26.94 -0.59 -8.85
N LEU A 63 -25.72 -0.91 -8.41
CA LEU A 63 -25.45 -1.17 -7.01
C LEU A 63 -25.75 0.06 -6.15
N ILE A 64 -25.17 1.22 -6.47
CA ILE A 64 -25.41 2.49 -5.75
C ILE A 64 -26.91 2.79 -5.70
N SER A 65 -27.60 2.70 -6.83
CA SER A 65 -29.05 2.91 -6.91
C SER A 65 -29.83 1.97 -5.99
N THR A 66 -29.43 0.69 -5.95
CA THR A 66 -30.02 -0.33 -5.07
C THR A 66 -29.78 -0.01 -3.61
N LEU A 67 -28.53 0.29 -3.20
CA LEU A 67 -28.17 0.60 -1.82
C LEU A 67 -28.84 1.89 -1.32
N LEU A 68 -29.00 2.89 -2.19
CA LEU A 68 -29.73 4.11 -1.87
C LEU A 68 -31.21 3.83 -1.56
N ARG A 69 -31.83 2.86 -2.24
CA ARG A 69 -33.23 2.45 -2.03
C ARG A 69 -33.39 1.47 -0.86
N ARG A 70 -32.38 0.64 -0.62
CA ARG A 70 -32.36 -0.45 0.38
C ARG A 70 -31.22 -0.21 1.36
N ARG A 71 -31.40 0.77 2.25
CA ARG A 71 -30.41 1.13 3.29
C ARG A 71 -30.11 -0.02 4.25
N ASP A 72 -31.07 -0.92 4.44
CA ASP A 72 -30.88 -2.14 5.22
C ASP A 72 -29.85 -3.08 4.57
N LEU A 73 -29.79 -3.16 3.24
CA LEU A 73 -28.72 -3.90 2.54
C LEU A 73 -27.36 -3.20 2.68
N ALA A 74 -27.35 -1.86 2.62
CA ALA A 74 -26.12 -1.08 2.79
C ALA A 74 -25.51 -1.28 4.19
N ALA A 75 -26.36 -1.45 5.21
CA ALA A 75 -25.93 -1.74 6.58
C ALA A 75 -25.26 -3.11 6.75
N HIS A 76 -25.49 -4.07 5.84
CA HIS A 76 -24.84 -5.38 5.88
C HIS A 76 -23.44 -5.37 5.26
N VAL A 77 -23.08 -4.36 4.47
CA VAL A 77 -21.79 -4.31 3.78
C VAL A 77 -20.66 -4.07 4.79
N SER A 78 -19.83 -5.09 5.01
CA SER A 78 -18.64 -5.00 5.85
C SER A 78 -17.35 -4.93 5.04
N THR A 79 -17.34 -5.44 3.81
CA THR A 79 -16.16 -5.46 2.95
C THR A 79 -16.48 -4.86 1.59
N LEU A 80 -15.69 -3.88 1.17
CA LEU A 80 -15.75 -3.30 -0.16
C LEU A 80 -14.38 -3.44 -0.84
N LYS A 81 -14.36 -4.08 -2.00
CA LYS A 81 -13.20 -4.18 -2.89
C LYS A 81 -13.54 -3.60 -4.25
N LEU A 82 -12.85 -2.53 -4.63
CA LEU A 82 -12.95 -1.94 -5.96
C LEU A 82 -11.60 -2.14 -6.64
N ASN A 83 -11.58 -3.04 -7.62
CA ASN A 83 -10.42 -3.31 -8.45
C ASN A 83 -10.70 -2.75 -9.84
N GLY A 84 -9.70 -2.23 -10.53
CA GLY A 84 -9.90 -1.80 -11.91
C GLY A 84 -8.60 -1.63 -12.66
N ASN A 85 -8.58 -2.12 -13.90
CA ASN A 85 -7.55 -1.82 -14.87
C ASN A 85 -8.08 -0.67 -15.76
N HIS A 86 -7.30 0.38 -15.88
CA HIS A 86 -7.51 1.62 -16.66
C HIS A 86 -8.82 2.40 -16.40
N LEU A 87 -9.01 2.89 -15.18
CA LEU A 87 -10.09 3.80 -14.75
C LEU A 87 -9.89 5.25 -15.18
N GLY A 88 -8.99 5.50 -16.15
CA GLY A 88 -8.85 6.79 -16.81
C GLY A 88 -10.01 7.15 -17.73
N MET A 89 -11.21 6.63 -17.48
CA MET A 89 -12.32 6.63 -18.42
C MET A 89 -13.48 7.49 -17.99
N HIS A 90 -13.99 8.25 -18.97
CA HIS A 90 -15.32 8.82 -18.97
C HIS A 90 -16.35 7.73 -19.27
N PHE A 91 -17.31 7.54 -18.37
CA PHE A 91 -18.54 6.84 -18.67
C PHE A 91 -19.35 7.65 -19.70
N SER A 92 -19.21 7.31 -20.99
CA SER A 92 -19.82 8.06 -22.12
C SER A 92 -21.31 7.76 -22.34
N TYR A 93 -22.13 7.70 -21.29
CA TYR A 93 -23.56 7.36 -21.45
C TYR A 93 -24.49 8.06 -20.48
N SER A 94 -25.76 8.15 -20.90
CA SER A 94 -26.89 8.60 -20.08
C SER A 94 -27.19 7.57 -19.00
N ASN A 95 -26.75 7.83 -17.78
CA ASN A 95 -27.04 6.98 -16.63
C ASN A 95 -28.41 7.36 -16.04
N PRO A 96 -29.41 6.46 -16.09
CA PRO A 96 -30.79 6.77 -15.67
C PRO A 96 -30.91 7.02 -14.17
N HIS A 97 -29.90 6.66 -13.38
CA HIS A 97 -29.89 6.84 -11.93
C HIS A 97 -29.31 8.19 -11.48
N LEU A 98 -28.77 9.00 -12.39
CA LEU A 98 -28.18 10.31 -12.06
C LEU A 98 -29.13 11.22 -11.26
N PRO A 99 -30.43 11.37 -11.58
CA PRO A 99 -31.32 12.21 -10.78
C PRO A 99 -31.40 11.77 -9.31
N GLN A 100 -31.42 10.45 -9.07
CA GLN A 100 -31.43 9.88 -7.72
C GLN A 100 -30.11 10.18 -6.98
N PHE A 101 -28.99 10.10 -7.68
CA PHE A 101 -27.67 10.40 -7.12
C PHE A 101 -27.52 11.88 -6.77
N PHE A 102 -27.98 12.77 -7.64
CA PHE A 102 -27.94 14.22 -7.39
C PHE A 102 -28.81 14.61 -6.21
N ALA A 103 -30.00 14.02 -6.07
CA ALA A 103 -30.86 14.25 -4.93
C ALA A 103 -30.15 13.85 -3.62
N TYR A 104 -29.54 12.66 -3.58
CA TYR A 104 -28.79 12.21 -2.41
C TYR A 104 -27.61 13.13 -2.08
N ILE A 105 -26.78 13.48 -3.05
CA ILE A 105 -25.62 14.37 -2.83
C ILE A 105 -26.03 15.72 -2.24
N LYS A 106 -27.16 16.28 -2.71
CA LYS A 106 -27.70 17.53 -2.16
C LYS A 106 -28.12 17.40 -0.69
N THR A 107 -28.58 16.22 -0.26
CA THR A 107 -28.94 15.99 1.16
C THR A 107 -27.74 15.92 2.11
N LEU A 108 -26.51 15.80 1.59
CA LEU A 108 -25.29 15.78 2.42
C LEU A 108 -24.78 17.18 2.79
N HIS A 109 -25.40 18.24 2.24
CA HIS A 109 -25.06 19.65 2.51
C HIS A 109 -23.57 20.02 2.37
N LEU A 110 -22.84 19.30 1.52
CA LEU A 110 -21.40 19.50 1.32
C LEU A 110 -21.13 20.75 0.48
N HIS A 111 -20.14 21.57 0.84
CA HIS A 111 -19.80 22.80 0.12
C HIS A 111 -19.38 22.55 -1.35
N TYR A 112 -18.87 21.35 -1.66
CA TYR A 112 -18.43 20.95 -3.00
C TYR A 112 -19.44 20.07 -3.76
N HIS A 113 -20.69 19.96 -3.30
CA HIS A 113 -21.71 19.08 -3.91
C HIS A 113 -21.91 19.37 -5.42
N ASN A 114 -21.78 20.63 -5.86
CA ASN A 114 -21.89 21.00 -7.28
C ASN A 114 -20.73 20.46 -8.12
N VAL A 115 -19.50 20.47 -7.58
CA VAL A 115 -18.32 19.88 -8.25
C VAL A 115 -18.49 18.37 -8.37
N TRP A 116 -18.95 17.73 -7.29
CA TRP A 116 -19.27 16.30 -7.29
C TRP A 116 -20.32 15.95 -8.37
N ILE A 117 -21.45 16.66 -8.41
CA ILE A 117 -22.50 16.47 -9.42
C ILE A 117 -21.95 16.65 -10.84
N SER A 118 -21.14 17.69 -11.08
CA SER A 118 -20.49 17.93 -12.38
C SER A 118 -19.61 16.76 -12.82
N PHE A 119 -18.82 16.20 -11.91
CA PHE A 119 -17.96 15.04 -12.23
C PHE A 119 -18.77 13.77 -12.50
N LEU A 120 -19.89 13.55 -11.80
CA LEU A 120 -20.83 12.46 -12.13
C LEU A 120 -21.42 12.61 -13.54
N GLN A 121 -21.81 13.83 -13.92
CA GLN A 121 -22.34 14.11 -15.26
C GLN A 121 -21.30 13.86 -16.35
N LYS A 122 -20.02 14.14 -16.07
CA LYS A 122 -18.89 13.84 -16.95
C LYS A 122 -18.52 12.36 -16.99
N GLY A 123 -19.17 11.54 -16.16
CA GLY A 123 -18.94 10.10 -16.11
C GLY A 123 -17.62 9.72 -15.43
N TRP A 124 -17.09 10.54 -14.51
CA TRP A 124 -15.86 10.20 -13.80
C TRP A 124 -16.12 9.13 -12.74
N ALA A 125 -15.18 8.19 -12.56
CA ALA A 125 -15.35 7.07 -11.64
C ALA A 125 -15.31 7.47 -10.15
N ASP A 126 -14.40 8.37 -9.78
CA ASP A 126 -14.20 8.86 -8.40
C ASP A 126 -15.50 9.30 -7.70
N PRO A 127 -16.35 10.12 -8.33
CA PRO A 127 -17.67 10.45 -7.79
C PRO A 127 -18.60 9.28 -7.47
N PHE A 128 -18.54 8.16 -8.21
CA PHE A 128 -19.33 6.96 -7.91
C PHE A 128 -18.76 6.23 -6.69
N MET A 129 -17.44 6.25 -6.52
CA MET A 129 -16.78 5.68 -5.35
C MET A 129 -17.13 6.45 -4.08
N ALA A 130 -17.06 7.79 -4.13
CA ALA A 130 -17.52 8.64 -3.04
C ALA A 130 -19.00 8.38 -2.69
N LEU A 131 -19.86 8.19 -3.70
CA LEU A 131 -21.28 7.91 -3.50
C LEU A 131 -21.50 6.58 -2.80
N LEU A 132 -20.74 5.56 -3.22
CA LEU A 132 -20.80 4.25 -2.61
C LEU A 132 -20.37 4.32 -1.14
N LEU A 133 -19.20 4.90 -0.86
CA LEU A 133 -18.66 5.04 0.49
C LEU A 133 -19.58 5.80 1.44
N ALA A 134 -20.23 6.86 0.96
CA ALA A 134 -21.19 7.66 1.73
C ALA A 134 -22.40 6.85 2.26
N GLN A 135 -22.59 5.61 1.80
CA GLN A 135 -23.72 4.75 2.17
C GLN A 135 -23.34 3.57 3.06
N LEU A 136 -22.06 3.36 3.39
CA LEU A 136 -21.57 2.14 4.04
C LEU A 136 -21.11 2.41 5.48
N PRO A 137 -22.02 2.58 6.45
CA PRO A 137 -21.66 2.93 7.82
C PRO A 137 -20.91 1.82 8.59
N ASN A 138 -21.15 0.56 8.21
CA ASN A 138 -20.64 -0.62 8.94
C ASN A 138 -19.40 -1.25 8.28
N LEU A 139 -18.70 -0.49 7.44
CA LEU A 139 -17.53 -0.99 6.72
C LEU A 139 -16.42 -1.37 7.70
N GLN A 140 -15.84 -2.55 7.49
CA GLN A 140 -14.73 -3.13 8.26
C GLN A 140 -13.45 -3.25 7.42
N SER A 141 -13.60 -3.49 6.12
CA SER A 141 -12.47 -3.59 5.18
C SER A 141 -12.76 -2.81 3.89
N LEU A 142 -11.83 -1.95 3.50
CA LEU A 142 -11.90 -1.15 2.28
C LEU A 142 -10.66 -1.41 1.43
N HIS A 143 -10.84 -1.79 0.17
CA HIS A 143 -9.75 -1.90 -0.81
C HIS A 143 -10.10 -1.07 -2.03
N LEU A 144 -9.35 0.01 -2.22
CA LEU A 144 -9.35 0.90 -3.37
C LEU A 144 -7.98 0.77 -4.03
N ASP A 145 -7.79 -0.38 -4.69
CA ASP A 145 -6.55 -0.78 -5.33
C ASP A 145 -6.74 -0.70 -6.83
N SER A 146 -6.14 0.31 -7.46
CA SER A 146 -6.24 0.44 -8.91
C SER A 146 -5.15 1.34 -9.45
N ASP A 147 -4.35 0.79 -10.37
CA ASP A 147 -3.30 1.47 -11.14
C ASP A 147 -3.84 2.54 -12.11
N SER A 148 -5.05 3.00 -11.85
CA SER A 148 -5.99 3.30 -12.91
C SER A 148 -7.08 4.25 -12.44
N ILE A 149 -7.38 4.31 -11.14
CA ILE A 149 -8.13 5.43 -10.57
C ILE A 149 -7.23 6.65 -10.60
N LYS A 150 -7.41 7.47 -11.64
CA LYS A 150 -6.80 8.78 -11.73
C LYS A 150 -7.53 9.72 -10.77
N GLU A 151 -6.79 10.30 -9.83
CA GLU A 151 -7.22 11.38 -8.93
C GLU A 151 -8.52 11.09 -8.14
N LEU A 152 -8.37 10.65 -6.89
CA LEU A 152 -9.48 10.49 -5.93
C LEU A 152 -9.89 11.83 -5.29
N GLN A 153 -10.20 12.85 -6.09
CA GLN A 153 -10.44 14.20 -5.59
C GLN A 153 -11.72 14.26 -4.73
N VAL A 154 -12.85 13.77 -5.24
CA VAL A 154 -14.14 13.77 -4.57
C VAL A 154 -14.13 12.78 -3.40
N THR A 155 -13.60 11.58 -3.61
CA THR A 155 -13.47 10.57 -2.54
C THR A 155 -12.55 11.07 -1.43
N GLY A 156 -11.42 11.69 -1.76
CA GLY A 156 -10.49 12.27 -0.79
C GLY A 156 -11.13 13.38 0.04
N GLU A 157 -11.88 14.28 -0.61
CA GLU A 157 -12.60 15.35 0.12
C GLU A 157 -13.76 14.79 0.97
N LEU A 158 -14.45 13.74 0.50
CA LEU A 158 -15.46 13.03 1.29
C LEU A 158 -14.85 12.43 2.56
N LEU A 159 -13.74 11.71 2.43
CA LEU A 159 -13.02 11.13 3.57
C LEU A 159 -12.51 12.20 4.53
N LYS A 160 -11.98 13.31 4.00
CA LYS A 160 -11.56 14.45 4.81
C LYS A 160 -12.73 15.02 5.63
N VAL A 161 -13.87 15.32 4.99
CA VAL A 161 -15.02 15.88 5.71
C VAL A 161 -15.60 14.88 6.72
N ALA A 162 -15.70 13.60 6.35
CA ALA A 162 -16.24 12.55 7.21
C ALA A 162 -15.37 12.27 8.45
N LEU A 163 -14.04 12.34 8.31
CA LEU A 163 -13.10 11.93 9.35
C LEU A 163 -12.46 13.09 10.12
N CYS A 164 -12.44 14.30 9.55
CA CYS A 164 -11.74 15.46 10.12
C CYS A 164 -12.68 16.62 10.50
N ASP A 165 -13.80 16.81 9.80
CA ASP A 165 -14.63 18.03 9.91
C ASP A 165 -15.91 17.87 10.76
N ASN A 166 -16.02 16.78 11.55
CA ASN A 166 -17.16 16.48 12.43
C ASN A 166 -18.55 16.52 11.74
N ASN A 167 -18.61 16.26 10.43
CA ASN A 167 -19.89 16.26 9.71
C ASN A 167 -20.73 15.02 10.09
N THR A 168 -21.92 15.23 10.62
CA THR A 168 -22.83 14.17 11.08
C THR A 168 -23.58 13.46 9.95
N ASP A 169 -23.61 14.03 8.75
CA ASP A 169 -24.37 13.49 7.61
C ASP A 169 -23.59 12.40 6.85
N LEU A 170 -22.31 12.22 7.17
CA LEU A 170 -21.44 11.22 6.55
C LEU A 170 -21.09 10.08 7.53
N PRO A 171 -20.89 8.85 7.03
CA PRO A 171 -20.42 7.75 7.86
C PRO A 171 -19.02 8.04 8.41
N THR A 172 -18.84 7.84 9.71
CA THR A 172 -17.56 8.00 10.41
C THR A 172 -16.72 6.72 10.43
N PHE A 173 -17.22 5.65 9.80
CA PHE A 173 -16.56 4.35 9.66
C PHE A 173 -15.97 3.79 10.98
N PRO A 174 -16.77 3.70 12.06
CA PRO A 174 -16.25 3.35 13.39
C PRO A 174 -15.68 1.93 13.47
N HIS A 175 -16.05 1.05 12.53
CA HIS A 175 -15.65 -0.35 12.49
C HIS A 175 -14.56 -0.66 11.46
N LEU A 176 -14.09 0.35 10.71
CA LEU A 176 -13.12 0.16 9.63
C LEU A 176 -11.73 -0.13 10.20
N ARG A 177 -11.25 -1.35 9.96
CA ARG A 177 -10.00 -1.90 10.52
C ARG A 177 -8.91 -2.04 9.47
N THR A 178 -9.27 -2.39 8.25
CA THR A 178 -8.32 -2.63 7.16
C THR A 178 -8.64 -1.70 6.01
N VAL A 179 -7.65 -0.93 5.58
CA VAL A 179 -7.77 -0.05 4.42
C VAL A 179 -6.59 -0.25 3.49
N SER A 180 -6.87 -0.50 2.21
CA SER A 180 -5.92 -0.38 1.11
C SER A 180 -6.37 0.75 0.21
N PHE A 181 -5.51 1.76 0.03
CA PHE A 181 -5.80 2.98 -0.67
C PHE A 181 -4.62 3.36 -1.57
N ARG A 182 -4.69 2.92 -2.81
CA ARG A 182 -3.61 3.05 -3.80
C ARG A 182 -4.13 3.66 -5.09
N PRO A 183 -4.42 4.97 -5.11
CA PRO A 183 -4.69 5.67 -6.35
C PRO A 183 -3.44 5.70 -7.22
N SER A 184 -3.62 5.64 -8.53
CA SER A 184 -2.52 5.76 -9.47
C SER A 184 -2.38 7.18 -10.00
N HIS A 185 -1.12 7.59 -10.14
CA HIS A 185 -0.74 8.85 -10.75
C HIS A 185 -0.08 8.64 -12.13
N THR A 186 0.06 7.39 -12.61
CA THR A 186 0.69 7.10 -13.89
C THR A 186 -0.33 7.07 -15.02
N ILE A 187 -0.04 7.81 -16.09
CA ILE A 187 -0.70 7.65 -17.37
C ILE A 187 0.15 6.62 -18.15
N PRO A 188 -0.42 5.51 -18.64
CA PRO A 188 0.32 4.59 -19.50
C PRO A 188 0.94 5.35 -20.68
N GLY A 189 2.26 5.24 -20.85
CA GLY A 189 2.99 5.87 -21.96
C GLY A 189 3.32 7.37 -21.79
N LYS A 190 3.15 7.95 -20.59
CA LYS A 190 3.77 9.23 -20.26
C LYS A 190 4.66 9.08 -19.02
N PRO A 191 5.91 9.60 -19.05
CA PRO A 191 6.71 9.72 -17.84
C PRO A 191 5.93 10.56 -16.82
N LEU A 192 6.25 10.40 -15.53
CA LEU A 192 5.65 11.15 -14.41
C LEU A 192 5.84 12.65 -14.62
N THR A 193 5.02 13.27 -15.47
CA THR A 193 5.01 14.72 -15.63
C THR A 193 4.35 15.26 -14.37
N TYR A 194 5.18 15.81 -13.47
CA TYR A 194 4.87 16.40 -12.16
C TYR A 194 3.88 17.60 -12.20
N HIS A 195 3.03 17.71 -13.22
CA HIS A 195 2.18 18.87 -13.47
C HIS A 195 0.87 18.90 -12.68
N THR A 196 0.52 17.84 -11.94
CA THR A 196 -0.62 17.89 -11.01
C THR A 196 -0.13 18.34 -9.64
N PRO A 197 -0.70 19.40 -9.03
CA PRO A 197 -0.18 19.92 -7.77
C PRO A 197 -0.25 18.83 -6.67
N PRO A 198 0.90 18.42 -6.08
CA PRO A 198 1.06 17.25 -5.19
C PRO A 198 0.55 17.47 -3.76
N ASN A 199 -0.50 18.29 -3.59
CA ASN A 199 -0.75 18.98 -2.32
C ASN A 199 -2.01 18.56 -1.56
N ASN A 200 -2.75 17.54 -2.01
CA ASN A 200 -3.77 16.95 -1.15
C ASN A 200 -3.53 15.44 -1.04
N PRO A 201 -2.75 15.00 -0.04
CA PRO A 201 -2.53 13.58 0.20
C PRO A 201 -3.85 12.96 0.66
N THR A 202 -4.61 12.48 -0.31
CA THR A 202 -5.98 11.92 -0.19
C THR A 202 -6.06 10.76 0.79
N ALA A 203 -4.93 10.12 1.09
CA ALA A 203 -4.82 9.07 2.10
C ALA A 203 -4.71 9.57 3.55
N LEU A 204 -4.33 10.84 3.82
CA LEU A 204 -4.11 11.31 5.20
C LEU A 204 -5.35 11.28 6.11
N PRO A 205 -6.57 11.59 5.64
CA PRO A 205 -7.77 11.45 6.46
C PRO A 205 -7.93 10.05 7.05
N LEU A 206 -7.47 9.00 6.35
CA LEU A 206 -7.59 7.62 6.81
C LEU A 206 -6.88 7.36 8.15
N PHE A 207 -5.84 8.13 8.49
CA PHE A 207 -5.16 8.00 9.78
C PHE A 207 -6.04 8.42 10.98
N TYR A 208 -7.17 9.10 10.75
CA TYR A 208 -8.14 9.48 11.80
C TYR A 208 -9.19 8.40 12.08
N LEU A 209 -9.17 7.28 11.35
CA LEU A 209 -10.08 6.17 11.59
C LEU A 209 -9.86 5.57 12.99
N PRO A 210 -10.92 5.48 13.83
CA PRO A 210 -10.75 5.16 15.25
C PRO A 210 -10.33 3.70 15.49
N SER A 211 -10.75 2.78 14.62
CA SER A 211 -10.51 1.33 14.75
C SER A 211 -9.48 0.78 13.77
N LEU A 212 -8.74 1.64 13.07
CA LEU A 212 -7.81 1.24 12.03
C LEU A 212 -6.65 0.41 12.60
N GLN A 213 -6.45 -0.79 12.05
CA GLN A 213 -5.42 -1.75 12.44
C GLN A 213 -4.36 -1.94 11.35
N THR A 214 -4.80 -1.92 10.08
CA THR A 214 -3.95 -2.10 8.91
C THR A 214 -4.25 -1.00 7.90
N LEU A 215 -3.21 -0.28 7.50
CA LEU A 215 -3.27 0.72 6.44
C LEU A 215 -2.23 0.42 5.38
N HIS A 216 -2.68 0.31 4.14
CA HIS A 216 -1.84 0.35 2.96
C HIS A 216 -2.18 1.62 2.18
N ALA A 217 -1.22 2.53 2.07
CA ALA A 217 -1.45 3.84 1.49
C ALA A 217 -0.29 4.24 0.58
N ARG A 218 -0.65 4.67 -0.63
CA ARG A 218 0.25 5.43 -1.50
C ARG A 218 0.15 6.90 -1.15
N ILE A 219 1.29 7.53 -0.82
CA ILE A 219 1.36 8.94 -0.43
C ILE A 219 2.44 9.60 -1.27
N ASP A 220 2.02 10.38 -2.26
CA ASP A 220 2.95 11.17 -3.05
C ASP A 220 3.79 12.08 -2.15
N PRO A 221 5.10 12.21 -2.40
CA PRO A 221 6.01 12.90 -1.51
C PRO A 221 5.65 14.39 -1.44
N PRO A 222 5.08 14.89 -0.33
CA PRO A 222 4.80 16.31 -0.21
C PRO A 222 6.09 17.01 0.25
N ARG A 223 6.30 18.27 -0.13
CA ARG A 223 7.41 19.08 0.43
C ARG A 223 7.32 19.17 1.95
N LYS A 224 6.09 19.29 2.46
CA LYS A 224 5.77 19.35 3.88
C LYS A 224 4.45 18.60 4.10
N LEU A 225 4.44 17.69 5.06
CA LEU A 225 3.21 17.03 5.47
C LEU A 225 2.36 18.01 6.29
N ILE A 226 1.11 18.18 5.87
CA ILE A 226 0.09 18.94 6.62
C ILE A 226 -1.04 17.96 6.89
N TRP A 227 -1.35 17.75 8.17
CA TRP A 227 -2.48 16.93 8.56
C TRP A 227 -3.80 17.64 8.22
N PRO A 228 -4.84 16.90 7.78
CA PRO A 228 -6.11 17.50 7.39
C PRO A 228 -6.90 18.09 8.56
N ALA A 229 -6.72 17.58 9.79
CA ALA A 229 -7.31 18.15 11.00
C ALA A 229 -6.30 19.06 11.75
N PRO A 230 -6.76 19.92 12.68
CA PRO A 230 -5.90 20.86 13.42
C PRO A 230 -4.77 20.21 14.21
N SER A 231 -4.93 18.94 14.61
CA SER A 231 -3.94 18.18 15.37
C SER A 231 -3.64 16.84 14.69
N PRO A 232 -2.39 16.35 14.72
CA PRO A 232 -2.04 15.03 14.21
C PRO A 232 -2.89 13.90 14.83
N PRO A 233 -3.14 12.80 14.09
CA PRO A 233 -3.86 11.66 14.62
C PRO A 233 -3.01 10.89 15.64
N THR A 234 -3.65 10.12 16.53
CA THR A 234 -2.98 9.30 17.56
C THR A 234 -2.88 7.82 17.20
N CYS A 235 -3.48 7.39 16.08
CA CYS A 235 -3.45 6.04 15.49
C CYS A 235 -3.23 4.88 16.48
N THR A 236 -4.05 4.79 17.53
CA THR A 236 -3.76 3.93 18.69
C THR A 236 -3.90 2.44 18.37
N HIS A 237 -4.72 2.07 17.39
CA HIS A 237 -4.97 0.68 17.01
C HIS A 237 -4.12 0.21 15.82
N LEU A 238 -3.41 1.13 15.15
CA LEU A 238 -2.68 0.83 13.92
C LEU A 238 -1.41 0.03 14.24
N THR A 239 -1.38 -1.24 13.81
CA THR A 239 -0.26 -2.15 14.03
C THR A 239 0.50 -2.48 12.75
N THR A 240 -0.14 -2.36 11.59
CA THR A 240 0.46 -2.66 10.28
C THR A 240 0.32 -1.46 9.36
N LEU A 241 1.43 -0.99 8.82
CA LEU A 241 1.48 0.13 7.89
C LEU A 241 2.32 -0.25 6.67
N HIS A 242 1.72 -0.11 5.49
CA HIS A 242 2.40 -0.21 4.21
C HIS A 242 2.33 1.15 3.53
N LEU A 243 3.49 1.77 3.33
CA LEU A 243 3.63 3.06 2.66
C LEU A 243 4.29 2.88 1.29
N GLU A 244 3.73 3.50 0.28
CA GLU A 244 4.31 3.59 -1.06
C GLU A 244 4.59 5.06 -1.43
N HIS A 245 5.60 5.30 -2.26
CA HIS A 245 5.96 6.60 -2.87
C HIS A 245 6.45 7.70 -1.91
N ILE A 246 6.22 7.59 -0.60
CA ILE A 246 6.71 8.57 0.37
C ILE A 246 8.23 8.44 0.54
N ARG A 247 8.94 9.57 0.43
CA ARG A 247 10.41 9.63 0.61
C ARG A 247 10.81 9.74 2.08
N GLU A 248 12.10 9.52 2.35
CA GLU A 248 12.78 9.55 3.66
C GLU A 248 12.75 10.91 4.39
N GLY A 249 11.93 11.84 3.91
CA GLY A 249 11.80 13.21 4.36
C GLY A 249 11.17 13.40 5.75
N GLY A 250 10.86 14.67 6.07
CA GLY A 250 10.05 15.03 7.22
C GLY A 250 8.64 14.42 7.22
N PRO A 251 7.99 14.21 6.05
CA PRO A 251 6.69 13.54 5.97
C PRO A 251 6.68 12.15 6.60
N LEU A 252 7.64 11.28 6.26
CA LEU A 252 7.74 9.94 6.84
C LEU A 252 7.86 10.00 8.37
N GLY A 253 8.74 10.86 8.89
CA GLY A 253 8.89 11.04 10.33
C GLY A 253 7.62 11.54 11.02
N SER A 254 6.82 12.36 10.34
CA SER A 254 5.55 12.87 10.87
C SER A 254 4.51 11.77 10.96
N ILE A 255 4.40 10.92 9.94
CA ILE A 255 3.52 9.73 9.95
C ILE A 255 3.95 8.77 11.06
N LEU A 256 5.23 8.40 11.12
CA LEU A 256 5.74 7.47 12.14
C LEU A 256 5.62 8.01 13.58
N SER A 257 5.53 9.33 13.76
CA SER A 257 5.26 9.91 15.08
C SER A 257 3.80 9.73 15.54
N ALA A 258 2.87 9.61 14.59
CA ALA A 258 1.45 9.37 14.85
C ALA A 258 1.16 7.89 15.13
N THR A 259 1.99 6.96 14.63
CA THR A 259 1.73 5.51 14.67
C THR A 259 2.47 4.78 15.80
N LYS A 260 2.20 5.18 17.05
CA LYS A 260 3.00 4.77 18.22
C LYS A 260 2.95 3.29 18.59
N ASN A 261 1.98 2.53 18.08
CA ASN A 261 1.80 1.09 18.35
C ASN A 261 2.15 0.21 17.15
N LEU A 262 2.85 0.77 16.16
CA LEU A 262 3.20 0.08 14.93
C LEU A 262 4.13 -1.11 15.19
N ARG A 263 3.77 -2.28 14.68
CA ARG A 263 4.54 -3.54 14.79
C ARG A 263 5.14 -3.96 13.45
N THR A 264 4.44 -3.71 12.35
CA THR A 264 4.88 -4.05 11.00
C THR A 264 4.89 -2.80 10.13
N LEU A 265 6.04 -2.47 9.56
CA LEU A 265 6.20 -1.42 8.58
C LEU A 265 6.72 -2.04 7.29
N ARG A 266 5.96 -1.88 6.20
CA ARG A 266 6.45 -2.04 4.84
C ARG A 266 6.55 -0.67 4.19
N TRP A 267 7.68 -0.40 3.55
CA TRP A 267 7.94 0.90 2.95
C TRP A 267 8.60 0.74 1.59
N ASP A 268 7.82 1.01 0.55
CA ASP A 268 8.21 0.81 -0.84
C ASP A 268 8.58 2.18 -1.43
N ILE A 269 9.86 2.35 -1.75
CA ILE A 269 10.46 3.63 -2.14
C ILE A 269 10.67 3.67 -3.64
N TRP A 270 10.22 4.76 -4.28
CA TRP A 270 10.50 5.03 -5.69
C TRP A 270 11.52 6.17 -5.86
N TYR A 271 12.53 5.94 -6.71
CA TYR A 271 13.53 6.92 -7.12
C TYR A 271 13.37 7.24 -8.61
N ASP A 272 13.57 8.51 -8.94
CA ASP A 272 13.50 9.01 -10.32
C ASP A 272 14.93 9.41 -10.72
N ALA A 273 15.55 8.64 -11.63
CA ALA A 273 16.90 8.92 -12.14
C ALA A 273 16.93 10.04 -13.18
N ALA A 274 15.83 10.24 -13.94
CA ALA A 274 15.70 11.30 -14.95
C ALA A 274 15.83 12.70 -14.34
N ALA A 275 15.61 12.82 -13.04
CA ALA A 275 15.71 14.07 -12.31
C ALA A 275 17.11 14.72 -12.26
N ARG A 276 18.20 14.18 -12.84
CA ARG A 276 19.52 14.83 -12.74
C ARG A 276 19.72 16.00 -13.70
N ASP A 277 19.23 15.89 -14.94
CA ASP A 277 19.70 16.71 -16.07
C ASP A 277 18.74 17.82 -16.53
N SER A 278 17.50 17.88 -16.05
CA SER A 278 16.62 19.03 -16.32
C SER A 278 16.83 20.16 -15.29
N PRO A 279 17.35 21.34 -15.70
CA PRO A 279 17.54 22.50 -14.82
C PRO A 279 16.23 23.17 -14.42
N GLU A 280 15.20 23.07 -15.26
CA GLU A 280 13.86 23.66 -15.05
C GLU A 280 13.10 22.94 -13.93
N LEU A 281 13.33 21.63 -13.79
CA LEU A 281 12.78 20.80 -12.72
C LEU A 281 13.54 20.93 -11.38
N ARG A 282 14.64 21.71 -11.29
CA ARG A 282 15.45 21.88 -10.05
C ARG A 282 14.79 22.68 -8.95
N SER A 283 14.05 23.73 -9.30
CA SER A 283 13.36 24.59 -8.35
C SER A 283 12.10 23.92 -7.76
N GLU A 284 11.58 22.90 -8.45
CA GLU A 284 10.36 22.20 -8.03
C GLU A 284 10.58 20.92 -7.20
N ARG A 285 11.83 20.42 -7.11
CA ARG A 285 12.18 19.11 -6.56
C ARG A 285 11.70 18.89 -5.12
N VAL A 286 11.03 17.77 -4.91
CA VAL A 286 10.81 17.18 -3.58
C VAL A 286 11.82 16.05 -3.29
N SER A 287 12.37 15.42 -4.32
CA SER A 287 13.29 14.28 -4.21
C SER A 287 14.76 14.69 -4.40
N SER A 288 15.59 14.27 -3.45
CA SER A 288 17.05 14.33 -3.55
C SER A 288 17.57 13.05 -4.23
N PRO A 289 18.59 13.14 -5.10
CA PRO A 289 19.29 11.95 -5.63
C PRO A 289 20.08 11.19 -4.54
N ILE A 290 20.30 11.82 -3.39
CA ILE A 290 21.01 11.23 -2.26
C ILE A 290 19.99 10.59 -1.32
N ILE A 291 20.10 9.28 -1.14
CA ILE A 291 19.42 8.49 -0.10
C ILE A 291 20.08 8.77 1.24
N ASN A 292 19.39 9.48 2.13
CA ASN A 292 19.93 9.82 3.45
C ASN A 292 19.58 8.75 4.50
N LEU A 293 20.49 7.80 4.70
CA LEU A 293 20.32 6.68 5.63
C LEU A 293 20.22 7.14 7.09
N ASP A 294 20.93 8.19 7.50
CA ASP A 294 20.82 8.73 8.86
C ASP A 294 19.41 9.29 9.13
N ARG A 295 18.79 9.89 8.09
CA ARG A 295 17.42 10.40 8.16
C ARG A 295 16.40 9.27 8.21
N ILE A 296 16.57 8.22 7.40
CA ILE A 296 15.78 6.99 7.48
C ILE A 296 15.83 6.42 8.89
N GLY A 297 17.04 6.18 9.41
CA GLY A 297 17.23 5.67 10.76
C GLY A 297 16.60 6.57 11.83
N SER A 298 16.66 7.90 11.66
CA SER A 298 16.03 8.86 12.58
C SER A 298 14.50 8.80 12.56
N ASN A 299 13.91 8.61 11.38
CA ASN A 299 12.46 8.48 11.23
C ASN A 299 11.96 7.15 11.80
N LEU A 300 12.63 6.04 11.48
CA LEU A 300 12.29 4.71 12.00
C LEU A 300 12.44 4.62 13.52
N PHE A 301 13.41 5.34 14.10
CA PHE A 301 13.61 5.36 15.55
C PHE A 301 12.39 5.90 16.33
N ARG A 302 11.49 6.63 15.67
CA ARG A 302 10.23 7.12 16.28
C ARG A 302 9.29 5.99 16.71
N VAL A 303 9.38 4.82 16.05
CA VAL A 303 8.63 3.59 16.38
C VAL A 303 9.53 2.49 16.98
N SER A 304 10.73 2.86 17.46
CA SER A 304 11.74 1.93 18.01
C SER A 304 11.25 1.04 19.15
N LYS A 305 10.23 1.50 19.90
CA LYS A 305 9.68 0.79 21.07
C LYS A 305 8.62 -0.26 20.72
N THR A 306 8.17 -0.32 19.47
CA THR A 306 7.03 -1.18 19.07
C THR A 306 7.28 -1.96 17.79
N LEU A 307 8.11 -1.46 16.88
CA LEU A 307 8.33 -2.11 15.58
C LEU A 307 9.04 -3.46 15.75
N GLU A 308 8.42 -4.50 15.20
CA GLU A 308 8.85 -5.90 15.24
C GLU A 308 9.32 -6.39 13.86
N LYS A 309 8.70 -5.88 12.79
CA LYS A 309 9.04 -6.22 11.40
C LYS A 309 9.21 -4.96 10.57
N LEU A 310 10.33 -4.87 9.86
CA LEU A 310 10.63 -3.81 8.90
C LEU A 310 10.90 -4.42 7.54
N THR A 311 10.14 -4.01 6.54
CA THR A 311 10.42 -4.26 5.12
C THR A 311 10.61 -2.92 4.43
N ILE A 312 11.76 -2.73 3.79
CA ILE A 312 11.99 -1.61 2.88
C ILE A 312 12.23 -2.23 1.50
N THR A 313 11.54 -1.74 0.48
CA THR A 313 11.89 -2.02 -0.91
C THR A 313 12.23 -0.73 -1.63
N ALA A 314 13.03 -0.82 -2.69
CA ALA A 314 13.45 0.33 -3.45
C ALA A 314 13.51 0.04 -4.95
N GLU A 315 12.87 0.91 -5.73
CA GLU A 315 12.85 0.86 -7.18
C GLU A 315 13.35 2.19 -7.74
N CYS A 316 13.98 2.16 -8.91
CA CYS A 316 14.50 3.33 -9.60
C CYS A 316 13.97 3.32 -11.03
N GLU A 317 13.48 4.47 -11.50
CA GLU A 317 13.11 4.67 -12.90
C GLU A 317 14.35 5.05 -13.71
N ALA A 318 14.47 4.53 -14.93
CA ALA A 318 15.55 4.89 -15.85
C ALA A 318 15.46 6.37 -16.27
N ASP A 319 16.59 6.99 -16.60
CA ASP A 319 16.61 8.31 -17.22
C ASP A 319 16.13 8.27 -18.69
N ASP A 320 16.07 9.45 -19.33
CA ASP A 320 15.64 9.58 -20.74
C ASP A 320 16.52 8.78 -21.73
N LEU A 321 17.72 8.36 -21.31
CA LEU A 321 18.65 7.53 -22.09
C LEU A 321 18.50 6.03 -21.75
N GLY A 322 17.56 5.67 -20.88
CA GLY A 322 17.38 4.30 -20.40
C GLY A 322 18.43 3.86 -19.38
N LEU A 323 19.15 4.79 -18.76
CA LEU A 323 20.22 4.52 -17.81
C LEU A 323 19.76 4.80 -16.37
N TYR A 324 20.13 3.92 -15.45
CA TYR A 324 19.82 4.07 -14.02
C TYR A 324 21.01 4.72 -13.31
N ARG A 325 21.05 6.06 -13.32
CA ARG A 325 22.17 6.85 -12.80
C ARG A 325 21.77 7.85 -11.73
N GLY A 326 22.74 8.27 -10.95
CA GLY A 326 22.63 9.48 -10.14
C GLY A 326 21.97 9.28 -8.79
N VAL A 327 21.69 8.04 -8.37
CA VAL A 327 21.29 7.74 -7.00
C VAL A 327 22.53 7.38 -6.19
N SER A 328 22.69 7.98 -5.02
CA SER A 328 23.82 7.69 -4.11
C SER A 328 23.34 7.58 -2.67
N THR A 329 24.08 6.88 -1.83
CA THR A 329 23.77 6.77 -0.39
C THR A 329 24.64 7.69 0.44
N ARG A 330 24.08 8.23 1.53
CA ARG A 330 24.83 8.97 2.55
C ARG A 330 24.41 8.56 3.95
N GLY A 331 25.39 8.39 4.83
CA GLY A 331 25.17 8.08 6.24
C GLY A 331 25.05 6.57 6.49
N SER A 332 24.33 6.17 7.53
CA SER A 332 24.15 4.74 7.86
C SER A 332 22.85 4.47 8.61
N LEU A 333 22.37 3.22 8.53
CA LEU A 333 21.22 2.76 9.32
C LEU A 333 21.56 2.35 10.76
N LYS A 334 22.72 2.76 11.30
CA LYS A 334 23.18 2.39 12.67
C LYS A 334 22.17 2.68 13.80
N LYS A 335 21.22 3.60 13.59
CA LYS A 335 20.15 3.89 14.55
C LYS A 335 19.20 2.70 14.76
N LEU A 336 19.12 1.78 13.80
CA LEU A 336 18.35 0.55 13.95
C LEU A 336 18.85 -0.29 15.13
N ARG A 337 20.15 -0.22 15.46
CA ARG A 337 20.73 -0.95 16.62
C ARG A 337 20.00 -0.66 17.94
N GLY A 338 19.40 0.51 18.09
CA GLY A 338 18.60 0.87 19.27
C GLY A 338 17.18 0.29 19.32
N MET A 339 16.72 -0.40 18.27
CA MET A 339 15.35 -0.91 18.13
C MET A 339 15.22 -2.31 18.72
N LYS A 340 15.11 -2.40 20.04
CA LYS A 340 15.17 -3.65 20.83
C LYS A 340 14.03 -4.66 20.59
N ARG A 341 13.01 -4.30 19.80
CA ARG A 341 11.89 -5.18 19.44
C ARG A 341 11.94 -5.67 18.00
N LEU A 342 12.87 -5.17 17.19
CA LEU A 342 12.95 -5.51 15.78
C LEU A 342 13.47 -6.94 15.62
N VAL A 343 12.59 -7.86 15.22
CA VAL A 343 12.89 -9.29 15.08
C VAL A 343 13.24 -9.64 13.64
N GLU A 344 12.62 -8.96 12.68
CA GLU A 344 12.72 -9.26 11.26
C GLU A 344 13.02 -7.98 10.46
N VAL A 345 14.03 -8.05 9.60
CA VAL A 345 14.47 -6.93 8.76
C VAL A 345 14.62 -7.42 7.32
N GLU A 346 13.83 -6.87 6.41
CA GLU A 346 13.98 -6.99 4.96
C GLU A 346 14.37 -5.63 4.39
N VAL A 347 15.54 -5.54 3.76
CA VAL A 347 16.05 -4.27 3.22
C VAL A 347 17.00 -4.51 2.03
N PRO A 348 17.11 -3.54 1.11
CA PRO A 348 18.11 -3.58 0.05
C PRO A 348 19.53 -3.59 0.61
N LEU A 349 20.43 -4.34 -0.03
CA LEU A 349 21.86 -4.39 0.32
C LEU A 349 22.45 -2.97 0.42
N VAL A 350 22.15 -2.14 -0.57
CA VAL A 350 22.58 -0.74 -0.65
C VAL A 350 22.15 0.11 0.56
N LEU A 351 21.02 -0.16 1.20
CA LEU A 351 20.61 0.58 2.40
C LEU A 351 21.34 0.10 3.66
N LEU A 352 21.80 -1.15 3.71
CA LEU A 352 22.57 -1.68 4.83
C LEU A 352 24.01 -1.20 4.82
N VAL A 353 24.66 -1.34 3.66
CA VAL A 353 26.13 -1.19 3.55
C VAL A 353 26.57 -0.10 2.58
N GLY A 354 25.63 0.63 1.97
CA GLY A 354 25.92 1.67 0.97
C GLY A 354 26.20 1.10 -0.42
N ILE A 355 26.57 1.99 -1.33
CA ILE A 355 27.06 1.64 -2.68
C ILE A 355 28.54 1.24 -2.65
N ALA A 356 29.00 0.37 -3.55
CA ALA A 356 30.37 -0.16 -3.48
C ALA A 356 31.47 0.92 -3.59
N ALA A 357 31.22 1.99 -4.37
CA ALA A 357 32.15 3.11 -4.49
C ALA A 357 32.23 4.00 -3.24
N SER A 358 31.21 3.93 -2.36
CA SER A 358 31.13 4.68 -1.12
C SER A 358 30.46 3.81 -0.06
N PRO A 359 31.18 2.77 0.43
CA PRO A 359 30.62 1.86 1.39
C PRO A 359 30.28 2.65 2.66
N GLY A 360 29.09 2.41 3.18
CA GLY A 360 28.59 3.01 4.40
C GLY A 360 29.23 2.39 5.62
N VAL A 361 28.42 1.70 6.42
CA VAL A 361 28.86 1.04 7.65
C VAL A 361 28.85 -0.47 7.43
N ARG A 362 29.73 -1.20 8.12
CA ARG A 362 29.77 -2.67 8.06
C ARG A 362 28.46 -3.26 8.59
N MET A 363 28.05 -4.41 8.07
CA MET A 363 26.72 -5.00 8.35
C MET A 363 26.51 -5.27 9.85
N GLU A 364 27.57 -5.70 10.54
CA GLU A 364 27.60 -5.95 11.99
C GLU A 364 27.33 -4.70 12.85
N MET A 365 27.48 -3.51 12.28
CA MET A 365 27.27 -2.23 12.97
C MET A 365 25.90 -1.60 12.65
N GLY A 366 25.17 -2.16 11.69
CA GLY A 366 23.87 -1.65 11.24
C GLY A 366 22.66 -2.28 11.93
N LEU A 367 22.73 -3.58 12.25
CA LEU A 367 21.57 -4.35 12.72
C LEU A 367 21.43 -4.38 14.26
N PRO A 368 20.19 -4.42 14.80
CA PRO A 368 19.97 -4.63 16.23
C PRO A 368 20.25 -6.05 16.71
N GLU A 369 20.71 -6.16 17.96
CA GLU A 369 21.08 -7.43 18.62
C GLU A 369 19.91 -8.42 18.76
N CYS A 370 18.67 -7.93 18.69
CA CYS A 370 17.45 -8.74 18.82
C CYS A 370 16.94 -9.36 17.51
N VAL A 371 17.56 -9.04 16.37
CA VAL A 371 17.14 -9.55 15.06
C VAL A 371 17.38 -11.05 14.99
N GLU A 372 16.36 -11.77 14.55
CA GLU A 372 16.40 -13.21 14.33
C GLU A 372 16.45 -13.57 12.85
N ARG A 373 15.86 -12.74 11.98
CA ARG A 373 15.80 -12.96 10.54
C ARG A 373 16.17 -11.71 9.77
N VAL A 374 17.09 -11.87 8.83
CA VAL A 374 17.52 -10.82 7.90
C VAL A 374 17.22 -11.27 6.48
N VAL A 375 16.50 -10.45 5.73
CA VAL A 375 16.32 -10.61 4.29
C VAL A 375 17.06 -9.46 3.61
N VAL A 376 18.01 -9.80 2.75
CA VAL A 376 18.75 -8.85 1.93
C VAL A 376 18.21 -8.94 0.52
N THR A 377 17.71 -7.83 -0.01
CA THR A 377 17.27 -7.73 -1.40
C THR A 377 18.33 -7.06 -2.27
N ASP A 378 18.28 -7.34 -3.56
CA ASP A 378 19.12 -6.72 -4.61
C ASP A 378 18.44 -5.52 -5.28
N ASP A 379 17.38 -5.00 -4.68
CA ASP A 379 16.75 -3.74 -5.04
C ASP A 379 17.82 -2.66 -5.35
N LEU A 380 17.63 -1.95 -6.46
CA LEU A 380 18.56 -0.95 -7.02
C LEU A 380 19.88 -1.51 -7.58
N GLU A 381 20.02 -2.82 -7.81
CA GLU A 381 21.20 -3.39 -8.49
C GLU A 381 21.41 -2.83 -9.90
N VAL A 382 20.32 -2.48 -10.58
CA VAL A 382 20.35 -1.84 -11.91
C VAL A 382 21.10 -0.50 -11.95
N LEU A 383 21.38 0.13 -10.80
CA LEU A 383 22.15 1.36 -10.73
C LEU A 383 23.59 1.12 -11.18
N GLU A 384 24.10 1.97 -12.07
CA GLU A 384 25.52 1.93 -12.45
C GLU A 384 26.45 2.11 -11.24
N GLU A 385 26.00 2.90 -10.26
CA GLU A 385 26.75 3.15 -9.03
C GLU A 385 26.68 1.99 -8.01
N PHE A 386 25.88 0.94 -8.25
CA PHE A 386 25.75 -0.20 -7.32
C PHE A 386 27.11 -0.83 -7.03
N GLY A 387 27.80 -1.27 -8.09
CA GLY A 387 29.21 -1.66 -8.10
C GLY A 387 29.62 -2.85 -7.22
N TRP A 388 28.67 -3.53 -6.56
CA TRP A 388 28.96 -4.70 -5.74
C TRP A 388 29.23 -5.92 -6.62
N THR A 389 30.31 -6.63 -6.35
CA THR A 389 30.67 -7.89 -7.02
C THR A 389 30.51 -9.07 -6.07
N ASP A 390 30.39 -10.28 -6.60
CA ASP A 390 30.28 -11.52 -5.80
C ASP A 390 31.38 -11.63 -4.73
N GLY A 391 32.63 -11.28 -5.08
CA GLY A 391 33.75 -11.31 -4.15
C GLY A 391 33.63 -10.28 -3.02
N MET A 392 33.10 -9.09 -3.32
CA MET A 392 32.85 -8.05 -2.31
C MET A 392 31.71 -8.43 -1.38
N VAL A 393 30.61 -8.95 -1.93
CA VAL A 393 29.47 -9.46 -1.14
C VAL A 393 29.93 -10.60 -0.24
N PHE A 394 30.70 -11.56 -0.77
CA PHE A 394 31.25 -12.64 0.04
C PHE A 394 32.12 -12.13 1.18
N GLY A 395 33.11 -11.28 0.89
CA GLY A 395 34.04 -10.79 1.91
C GLY A 395 33.34 -10.00 3.02
N MET A 396 32.28 -9.27 2.67
CA MET A 396 31.42 -8.58 3.64
C MET A 396 30.63 -9.57 4.52
N VAL A 397 29.98 -10.56 3.92
CA VAL A 397 29.21 -11.56 4.67
C VAL A 397 30.13 -12.41 5.56
N GLU A 398 31.27 -12.85 5.04
CA GLU A 398 32.27 -13.60 5.80
C GLU A 398 32.76 -12.81 7.02
N ALA A 399 33.03 -11.51 6.85
CA ALA A 399 33.41 -10.63 7.96
C ALA A 399 32.28 -10.50 9.00
N TRP A 400 31.03 -10.31 8.58
CA TRP A 400 29.89 -10.25 9.50
C TRP A 400 29.70 -11.58 10.25
N MET A 401 29.78 -12.71 9.55
CA MET A 401 29.68 -14.05 10.16
C MET A 401 30.90 -14.39 11.03
N GLY A 402 31.99 -13.63 10.98
CA GLY A 402 33.06 -13.72 11.99
C GLY A 402 32.68 -13.13 13.35
N GLU A 403 31.76 -12.16 13.38
CA GLU A 403 31.42 -11.37 14.58
C GLU A 403 29.91 -11.39 14.94
N TRP A 404 29.09 -12.20 14.25
CA TRP A 404 27.63 -12.19 14.40
C TRP A 404 27.16 -12.52 15.82
N ARG A 405 27.90 -13.36 16.56
CA ARG A 405 27.57 -13.72 17.95
C ARG A 405 27.65 -12.53 18.90
N VAL A 406 28.41 -11.50 18.55
CA VAL A 406 28.54 -10.26 19.33
C VAL A 406 27.58 -9.19 18.81
N SER A 407 27.45 -9.06 17.49
CA SER A 407 26.65 -8.01 16.85
C SER A 407 25.16 -8.33 16.75
N THR A 408 24.81 -9.57 16.42
CA THR A 408 23.44 -10.07 16.21
C THR A 408 23.26 -11.45 16.84
N PRO A 409 23.41 -11.60 18.18
CA PRO A 409 23.46 -12.89 18.87
C PRO A 409 22.22 -13.77 18.72
N ARG A 410 21.08 -13.20 18.32
CA ARG A 410 19.81 -13.92 18.13
C ARG A 410 19.54 -14.36 16.70
N LEU A 411 20.47 -14.11 15.78
CA LEU A 411 20.32 -14.44 14.37
C LEU A 411 20.09 -15.95 14.21
N LYS A 412 18.99 -16.29 13.53
CA LYS A 412 18.60 -17.67 13.20
C LYS A 412 18.70 -17.94 11.71
N GLY A 413 18.41 -16.95 10.88
CA GLY A 413 18.46 -17.12 9.43
C GLY A 413 18.70 -15.84 8.65
N VAL A 414 19.34 -16.01 7.50
CA VAL A 414 19.57 -14.98 6.50
C VAL A 414 19.02 -15.46 5.16
N LYS A 415 18.26 -14.59 4.50
CA LYS A 415 17.74 -14.81 3.16
C LYS A 415 18.30 -13.78 2.20
N PHE A 416 18.84 -14.21 1.08
CA PHE A 416 19.08 -13.35 -0.07
C PHE A 416 17.94 -13.52 -1.05
N TRP A 417 17.18 -12.46 -1.30
CA TRP A 417 16.11 -12.43 -2.30
C TRP A 417 16.57 -11.60 -3.48
N LEU A 418 16.92 -12.28 -4.56
CA LEU A 418 17.48 -11.70 -5.78
C LEU A 418 16.36 -11.48 -6.80
N ARG A 419 15.78 -10.28 -6.85
CA ARG A 419 14.74 -9.85 -7.79
C ARG A 419 15.33 -9.32 -9.09
N GLU A 420 16.27 -8.39 -8.98
CA GLU A 420 16.79 -7.61 -10.11
C GLU A 420 17.99 -8.28 -10.82
N MET A 421 18.89 -8.93 -10.07
CA MET A 421 20.12 -9.51 -10.63
C MET A 421 19.82 -10.57 -11.68
N SER A 422 20.16 -10.32 -12.94
CA SER A 422 19.84 -11.23 -14.06
C SER A 422 20.31 -12.68 -13.85
N GLU A 423 21.56 -12.87 -13.43
CA GLU A 423 22.15 -14.20 -13.20
C GLU A 423 22.08 -14.66 -11.73
N GLY A 424 21.72 -13.75 -10.82
CA GLY A 424 21.85 -13.93 -9.37
C GLY A 424 23.29 -14.23 -8.94
N PHE A 425 23.47 -14.78 -7.73
CA PHE A 425 24.81 -15.19 -7.26
C PHE A 425 25.33 -16.39 -8.05
N GLY A 426 26.60 -16.31 -8.48
CA GLY A 426 27.27 -17.40 -9.17
C GLY A 426 27.38 -18.67 -8.30
N PRO A 427 27.52 -19.87 -8.90
CA PRO A 427 27.57 -21.14 -8.16
C PRO A 427 28.63 -21.16 -7.06
N LEU A 428 29.82 -20.63 -7.36
CA LEU A 428 30.93 -20.54 -6.40
C LEU A 428 30.59 -19.66 -5.20
N LEU A 429 29.91 -18.52 -5.42
CA LEU A 429 29.49 -17.66 -4.32
C LEU A 429 28.46 -18.37 -3.44
N ARG A 430 27.47 -19.03 -4.04
CA ARG A 430 26.43 -19.77 -3.31
C ARG A 430 27.01 -20.87 -2.44
N GLU A 431 27.95 -21.65 -2.97
CA GLU A 431 28.64 -22.71 -2.23
C GLU A 431 29.42 -22.13 -1.04
N ARG A 432 30.24 -21.10 -1.27
CA ARG A 432 31.02 -20.47 -0.21
C ARG A 432 30.14 -19.84 0.88
N LEU A 433 29.04 -19.19 0.51
CA LEU A 433 28.07 -18.68 1.49
C LEU A 433 27.47 -19.84 2.29
N ALA A 434 27.00 -20.91 1.63
CA ALA A 434 26.44 -22.07 2.30
C ALA A 434 27.42 -22.68 3.31
N GLU A 435 28.70 -22.81 2.96
CA GLU A 435 29.75 -23.29 3.87
C GLU A 435 29.91 -22.39 5.10
N VAL A 436 29.98 -21.07 4.91
CA VAL A 436 30.12 -20.10 6.01
C VAL A 436 28.93 -20.17 6.97
N PHE A 437 27.71 -20.16 6.45
CA PHE A 437 26.49 -20.20 7.27
C PHE A 437 26.30 -21.55 7.96
N ALA A 438 26.59 -22.67 7.27
CA ALA A 438 26.54 -24.01 7.84
C ALA A 438 27.54 -24.18 8.99
N ARG A 439 28.76 -23.65 8.84
CA ARG A 439 29.79 -23.65 9.90
C ARG A 439 29.32 -22.91 11.15
N GLU A 440 28.61 -21.80 10.97
CA GLU A 440 28.13 -20.96 12.07
C GLU A 440 26.79 -21.42 12.67
N GLY A 441 26.10 -22.37 12.03
CA GLY A 441 24.80 -22.88 12.47
C GLY A 441 23.64 -21.92 12.25
N VAL A 442 23.74 -21.04 11.25
CA VAL A 442 22.70 -20.07 10.86
C VAL A 442 22.07 -20.51 9.55
N GLU A 443 20.74 -20.47 9.44
CA GLU A 443 20.02 -20.85 8.23
C GLU A 443 20.32 -19.87 7.08
N LEU A 444 20.58 -20.40 5.89
CA LEU A 444 20.77 -19.61 4.67
C LEU A 444 19.75 -20.03 3.62
N GLU A 445 19.02 -19.05 3.09
CA GLU A 445 18.15 -19.20 1.93
C GLU A 445 18.60 -18.23 0.82
N ILE A 446 18.78 -18.72 -0.41
CA ILE A 446 19.08 -17.86 -1.56
C ILE A 446 17.98 -18.11 -2.61
N VAL A 447 17.13 -17.12 -2.83
CA VAL A 447 16.01 -17.19 -3.76
C VAL A 447 16.25 -16.22 -4.90
N LYS A 448 16.16 -16.71 -6.13
CA LYS A 448 16.06 -15.86 -7.33
C LYS A 448 14.58 -15.80 -7.72
N GLU A 449 14.05 -14.61 -7.92
CA GLU A 449 12.72 -14.45 -8.49
C GLU A 449 12.79 -14.80 -9.98
N ASN A 450 12.04 -15.84 -10.38
CA ASN A 450 11.90 -16.18 -11.79
C ASN A 450 10.99 -15.11 -12.42
N VAL A 451 11.56 -14.23 -13.23
CA VAL A 451 10.80 -13.19 -13.97
C VAL A 451 9.91 -13.80 -15.07
N ASP A 452 10.01 -15.11 -15.31
CA ASP A 452 9.15 -15.85 -16.24
C ASP A 452 7.77 -16.16 -15.63
N GLY A 453 6.92 -15.13 -15.58
CA GLY A 453 5.58 -15.24 -15.03
C GLY A 453 4.63 -14.09 -15.37
N GLY A 454 4.58 -13.60 -16.63
CA GLY A 454 3.43 -12.76 -17.00
C GLY A 454 3.46 -11.86 -18.23
N LEU A 455 3.94 -12.31 -19.39
CA LEU A 455 3.36 -11.94 -20.69
C LEU A 455 3.34 -13.18 -21.59
N GLY A 456 2.64 -14.21 -21.12
CA GLY A 456 2.23 -15.33 -21.96
C GLY A 456 0.84 -15.03 -22.51
N GLU A 457 0.76 -14.84 -23.83
CA GLU A 457 -0.48 -14.89 -24.59
C GLU A 457 -1.28 -16.16 -24.23
N TRP A 458 -2.53 -15.98 -23.80
CA TRP A 458 -3.67 -16.87 -24.04
C TRP A 458 -4.96 -16.05 -24.08
#